data_AF-A0A953EDI9-F1
#
_entry.id   AF-A0A953EDI9-F1
#
_cell.length_a   1.000
_cell.length_b   1.000
_cell.length_c   1.000
_cell.angle_alpha   90.00
_cell.angle_beta   90.00
_cell.angle_gamma   90.00
#
_symmetry.space_group_name_H-M   'P 1'
#
loop_
_entity.id
_entity.type
_entity.pdbx_description
1 polymer ?
#
loop_
_entity_poly.entity_id
_entity_poly.type
_entity_poly.pdbx_seq_one_letter_code
_entity_poly.pdbx_strand_id
1 'polypeptide(L)'
;MLHSRLSLILILGALTAIGPISTDIYLPSFPALSAEFGASAAAVQRTLAASFLGMALGQGFYGPISDRFGRRLPLCLGMGLF
;
A
#
# COMPACT_ATOMS: atom_id res chain seq x y z
N MET A 1 -3.93 27.39 15.11
CA MET A 1 -2.75 26.88 14.38
C MET A 1 -2.32 25.47 14.81
N LEU A 2 -2.34 25.11 16.11
CA LEU A 2 -2.01 23.73 16.56
C LEU A 2 -2.96 22.65 16.03
N HIS A 3 -4.27 22.89 16.06
CA HIS A 3 -5.29 21.93 15.59
C HIS A 3 -5.06 21.48 14.14
N SER A 4 -4.71 22.41 13.24
CA SER A 4 -4.42 22.11 11.84
C SER A 4 -3.17 21.25 11.64
N ARG A 5 -2.16 21.37 12.53
CA ARG A 5 -0.94 20.55 12.47
C ARG A 5 -1.21 19.14 12.98
N LEU A 6 -1.97 18.99 14.07
CA LEU A 6 -2.37 17.68 14.57
C LEU A 6 -3.19 16.91 13.52
N SER A 7 -4.17 17.56 12.88
CA SER A 7 -4.94 16.94 11.82
C SER A 7 -4.06 16.47 10.65
N LEU A 8 -3.09 17.28 10.23
CA LEU A 8 -2.16 16.89 9.16
C LEU A 8 -1.31 15.68 9.56
N ILE A 9 -0.78 15.68 10.80
CA ILE A 9 0.00 14.55 11.32
C ILE A 9 -0.84 13.27 11.35
N LEU A 10 -2.08 13.35 11.81
CA LEU A 10 -2.98 12.19 11.86
C LEU A 10 -3.31 11.67 10.45
N ILE A 11 -3.58 12.57 9.50
CA ILE A 11 -3.87 12.20 8.10
C ILE A 11 -2.65 11.55 7.46
N LEU A 12 -1.48 12.18 7.54
CA LEU A 12 -0.26 11.63 6.94
C LEU A 12 0.19 10.34 7.63
N GLY A 13 0.03 10.23 8.94
CA GLY A 13 0.29 9.02 9.71
C GLY A 13 -0.62 7.88 9.29
N ALA A 14 -1.94 8.14 9.17
CA ALA A 14 -2.90 7.16 8.69
C ALA A 14 -2.56 6.71 7.26
N LEU A 15 -2.31 7.65 6.34
CA LEU A 15 -1.92 7.33 4.95
C LEU A 15 -0.64 6.49 4.89
N THR A 16 0.34 6.78 5.74
CA THR A 16 1.60 6.01 5.79
C THR A 16 1.38 4.60 6.36
N ALA A 17 0.43 4.44 7.28
CA ALA A 17 0.14 3.15 7.92
C ALA A 17 -0.59 2.15 7.02
N ILE A 18 -1.29 2.61 5.97
CA ILE A 18 -2.05 1.75 5.04
C ILE A 18 -1.19 0.59 4.49
N GLY A 19 0.01 0.91 4.00
CA GLY A 19 0.94 -0.07 3.41
C GLY A 19 1.36 -1.19 4.36
N PRO A 20 2.01 -0.88 5.52
CA PRO A 20 2.43 -1.90 6.47
C PRO A 20 1.23 -2.67 7.06
N ILE A 21 0.11 -2.02 7.39
CA ILE A 21 -1.09 -2.72 7.89
C ILE A 21 -1.56 -3.78 6.89
N SER A 22 -1.61 -3.44 5.61
CA SER A 22 -2.06 -4.37 4.57
C SER A 22 -1.13 -5.57 4.42
N THR A 23 0.18 -5.35 4.54
CA THR A 23 1.20 -6.41 4.43
C THR A 23 1.21 -7.30 5.68
N ASP A 24 1.10 -6.71 6.86
CA ASP A 24 1.17 -7.40 8.14
C ASP A 24 -0.07 -8.27 8.40
N ILE A 25 -1.24 -7.86 7.92
CA ILE A 25 -2.46 -8.70 7.95
C ILE A 25 -2.37 -9.84 6.93
N TYR A 26 -1.60 -9.67 5.85
CA TYR A 26 -1.52 -10.65 4.77
C TYR A 26 -0.86 -11.96 5.25
N LEU A 27 0.28 -11.87 5.92
CA LEU A 27 1.09 -13.04 6.33
C LEU A 27 0.34 -14.06 7.22
N PRO A 28 -0.34 -13.68 8.31
CA PRO A 28 -1.11 -14.63 9.13
C PRO A 28 -2.33 -15.20 8.39
N SER A 29 -2.76 -14.58 7.29
CA SER A 29 -3.89 -15.04 6.48
C SER A 29 -3.52 -16.16 5.49
N PHE A 30 -2.24 -16.49 5.33
CA PHE A 30 -1.78 -17.49 4.35
C PHE A 30 -2.43 -18.88 4.48
N PRO A 31 -2.57 -19.44 5.71
CA PRO A 31 -3.21 -20.74 5.86
C PRO A 31 -4.68 -20.71 5.42
N ALA A 32 -5.40 -19.63 5.76
CA ALA A 32 -6.81 -19.45 5.38
C ALA A 32 -6.95 -19.33 3.86
N LEU A 33 -6.13 -18.50 3.21
CA LEU A 33 -6.10 -18.35 1.75
C LEU A 33 -5.79 -19.68 1.04
N SER A 34 -4.84 -20.45 1.56
CA SER A 34 -4.48 -21.75 0.96
C SER A 34 -5.63 -22.75 1.05
N ALA A 35 -6.33 -22.78 2.19
CA ALA A 35 -7.46 -23.69 2.42
C ALA A 35 -8.69 -23.30 1.59
N GLU A 36 -9.04 -22.01 1.55
CA GLU A 36 -10.23 -21.50 0.86
C GLU A 36 -10.10 -21.62 -0.67
N PHE A 37 -8.93 -21.34 -1.22
CA PHE A 37 -8.68 -21.40 -2.66
C PHE A 37 -8.10 -22.73 -3.14
N GLY A 38 -7.89 -23.71 -2.25
CA GLY A 38 -7.22 -24.98 -2.58
C GLY A 38 -5.82 -24.77 -3.17
N ALA A 39 -5.16 -23.66 -2.81
CA ALA A 39 -3.92 -23.20 -3.41
C ALA A 39 -2.70 -23.68 -2.61
N SER A 40 -1.58 -23.91 -3.30
CA SER A 40 -0.33 -24.21 -2.61
C SER A 40 0.23 -22.97 -1.89
N ALA A 41 0.99 -23.18 -0.82
CA ALA A 41 1.66 -22.08 -0.11
C ALA A 41 2.53 -21.22 -1.05
N ALA A 42 3.19 -21.84 -2.04
CA ALA A 42 3.96 -21.14 -3.06
C ALA A 42 3.09 -20.26 -3.98
N ALA A 43 1.84 -20.63 -4.23
CA ALA A 43 0.90 -19.79 -4.98
C ALA A 43 0.50 -18.55 -4.16
N VAL A 44 0.17 -18.71 -2.88
CA VAL A 44 -0.15 -17.60 -1.97
C VAL A 44 1.07 -16.71 -1.71
N GLN A 45 2.29 -17.25 -1.69
CA GLN A 45 3.49 -16.42 -1.55
C GLN A 45 3.75 -15.56 -2.81
N ARG A 46 3.39 -16.06 -4.00
CA ARG A 46 3.60 -15.32 -5.26
C ARG A 46 2.73 -14.06 -5.37
N THR A 47 1.55 -14.03 -4.75
CA THR A 47 0.71 -12.82 -4.73
C THR A 47 1.32 -11.71 -3.88
N LEU A 48 1.95 -12.06 -2.75
CA LEU A 48 2.73 -11.12 -1.95
C LEU A 48 3.95 -10.60 -2.71
N ALA A 49 4.67 -11.50 -3.39
CA ALA A 49 5.80 -11.11 -4.25
C ALA A 49 5.36 -10.18 -5.39
N ALA A 50 4.22 -10.45 -6.04
CA ALA A 50 3.65 -9.58 -7.07
C ALA A 50 3.28 -8.20 -6.50
N SER A 51 2.78 -8.13 -5.26
CA SER A 51 2.48 -6.87 -4.58
C SER A 51 3.75 -6.04 -4.34
N PHE A 52 4.85 -6.67 -3.89
CA PHE A 52 6.14 -5.98 -3.75
C PHE A 52 6.76 -5.58 -5.08
N LEU A 53 6.57 -6.37 -6.14
CA LEU A 53 7.00 -5.98 -7.49
C LEU A 53 6.24 -4.73 -7.96
N GLY A 54 4.93 -4.70 -7.78
CA GLY A 54 4.10 -3.54 -8.08
C GLY A 54 4.53 -2.30 -7.28
N MET A 55 4.85 -2.48 -5.99
CA MET A 55 5.39 -1.42 -5.15
C MET A 55 6.73 -0.91 -5.68
N ALA A 56 7.67 -1.79 -6.01
CA ALA A 56 8.99 -1.41 -6.51
C ALA A 56 8.88 -0.60 -7.82
N LEU A 57 8.03 -1.05 -8.75
CA LEU A 57 7.75 -0.33 -9.98
C LEU A 57 7.11 1.04 -9.68
N GLY A 58 6.11 1.06 -8.80
CA GLY A 58 5.42 2.27 -8.36
C GLY A 58 6.35 3.32 -7.77
N GLN A 59 7.31 2.91 -6.91
CA GLN A 59 8.30 3.82 -6.31
C GLN A 59 9.15 4.54 -7.37
N GLY A 60 9.50 3.86 -8.47
CA GLY A 60 10.28 4.46 -9.57
C GLY A 60 9.53 5.56 -10.32
N PHE A 61 8.22 5.39 -10.52
CA PHE A 61 7.39 6.37 -11.24
C PHE A 61 6.80 7.45 -10.33
N TYR A 62 6.55 7.14 -9.06
CA TYR A 62 5.85 8.04 -8.14
C TYR A 62 6.60 9.35 -7.91
N GLY A 63 7.94 9.31 -7.82
CA GLY A 63 8.78 10.52 -7.67
C GLY A 63 8.60 11.52 -8.83
N PRO A 64 8.96 11.16 -10.07
CA PRO A 64 8.82 12.05 -11.23
C PRO A 64 7.38 12.55 -11.47
N ILE A 65 6.37 11.69 -11.24
CA ILE A 65 4.96 12.05 -11.38
C ILE A 65 4.56 13.06 -10.29
N SER A 66 4.95 12.83 -9.04
CA SER A 66 4.72 13.73 -7.92
C SER A 66 5.38 15.09 -8.12
N ASP A 67 6.60 15.12 -8.67
CA ASP A 67 7.32 16.36 -8.91
C ASP A 67 6.72 17.17 -10.06
N ARG A 68 6.20 16.50 -11.09
CA ARG A 68 5.59 17.18 -12.26
C ARG A 68 4.16 17.67 -12.02
N PHE A 69 3.33 16.87 -11.37
CA PHE A 69 1.89 17.15 -11.20
C PHE A 69 1.53 17.66 -9.80
N GLY A 70 2.52 17.81 -8.92
CA GLY A 70 2.33 18.11 -7.51
C GLY A 70 1.86 16.88 -6.72
N ARG A 71 1.95 16.95 -5.39
CA ARG A 71 1.76 15.77 -4.51
C ARG A 71 0.31 15.31 -4.34
N ARG A 72 -0.66 16.25 -4.43
CA ARG A 72 -2.06 15.96 -4.08
C ARG A 72 -2.76 15.08 -5.12
N LEU A 73 -2.56 15.34 -6.40
CA LEU A 73 -3.23 14.59 -7.47
C LEU A 73 -2.76 13.12 -7.52
N PRO A 74 -1.45 12.80 -7.53
CA PRO A 74 -0.97 11.41 -7.48
C PRO A 74 -1.38 10.70 -6.20
N LEU A 75 -1.41 11.39 -5.05
CA LEU A 75 -1.92 10.82 -3.79
C LEU A 75 -3.39 10.41 -3.94
N CYS A 76 -4.26 11.30 -4.43
CA CYS A 76 -5.68 10.99 -4.59
C CYS A 76 -5.92 9.88 -5.63
N LEU A 77 -5.17 9.85 -6.72
CA LEU A 77 -5.25 8.78 -7.72
C LEU A 77 -4.79 7.44 -7.14
N GLY A 78 -3.66 7.42 -6.42
CA GLY A 78 -3.16 6.22 -5.75
C GLY A 78 -4.15 5.70 -4.71
N MET A 79 -4.73 6.59 -3.91
CA MET A 79 -5.77 6.25 -2.93
C MET A 79 -7.08 5.77 -3.57
N GLY A 80 -7.41 6.20 -4.79
CA GLY A 80 -8.60 5.72 -5.50
C GLY A 80 -8.39 4.37 -6.18
N LEU A 81 -7.13 4.00 -6.47
CA LEU A 81 -6.76 2.71 -7.04
C LEU A 81 -6.59 1.63 -5.96
N PHE A 82 -6.06 2.02 -4.80
CA PHE A 82 -5.85 1.17 -3.62
C PHE A 82 -7.18 0.68 -3.05
#